data_AF-A0A1C5RWA3-F1
#
_entry.id   AF-A0A1C5RWA3-F1
#
_cell.length_a   1.000
_cell.length_b   1.000
_cell.length_c   1.000
_cell.angle_alpha   90.00
_cell.angle_beta   90.00
_cell.angle_gamma   90.00
#
_symmetry.space_group_name_H-M   'P 1'
#
loop_
_entity.id
_entity.type
_entity.pdbx_description
1 polymer ?
#
loop_
_entity_poly.entity_id
_entity_poly.type
_entity_poly.pdbx_seq_one_letter_code
_entity_poly.pdbx_strand_id
1 'polypeptide(L)'
;MIYIGLVDDECEHLMKMRTFLLQYEEEHNTKFSIQEFHNGLNFVEDYKGDLDIVFLNKLEKAIRFAKLKVEKELVLQTEDRFLAEQDPEL
;
A
#
# COMPACT_ATOMS: atom_id res chain seq x y z
N MET A 1 4.14 5.48 20.33
CA MET A 1 2.97 5.20 19.49
C MET A 1 3.44 5.40 18.07
N ILE A 2 3.37 4.36 17.25
CA ILE A 2 3.80 4.41 15.84
C ILE A 2 2.53 4.32 14.99
N TYR A 3 2.36 5.25 14.06
CA TYR A 3 1.20 5.35 13.19
C TYR A 3 1.48 4.61 11.88
N ILE A 4 0.66 3.60 11.58
CA ILE A 4 0.87 2.66 10.48
C ILE A 4 -0.32 2.72 9.51
N GLY A 5 -0.03 2.98 8.24
CA GLY A 5 -0.98 2.78 7.13
C GLY A 5 -0.83 1.39 6.51
N LEU A 6 -1.95 0.71 6.26
CA LEU A 6 -2.01 -0.52 5.46
C LEU A 6 -2.81 -0.23 4.18
N VAL A 7 -2.21 -0.41 3.00
CA VAL A 7 -2.88 -0.19 1.71
C VAL A 7 -2.88 -1.47 0.89
N ASP A 8 -4.05 -2.05 0.72
CA ASP A 8 -4.29 -3.29 -0.03
C ASP A 8 -5.77 -3.33 -0.46
N ASP A 9 -6.07 -3.79 -1.67
CA ASP A 9 -7.46 -4.02 -2.11
C ASP A 9 -8.00 -5.40 -1.70
N GLU A 10 -7.14 -6.30 -1.19
CA GLU A 10 -7.55 -7.59 -0.63
C GLU A 10 -7.72 -7.53 0.91
N CYS A 11 -8.97 -7.55 1.38
CA CYS A 11 -9.30 -7.51 2.82
C CYS A 11 -8.65 -8.64 3.64
N GLU A 12 -8.41 -9.82 3.05
CA GLU A 12 -7.77 -10.93 3.75
C GLU A 12 -6.28 -10.63 4.08
N HIS A 13 -5.59 -9.91 3.19
CA HIS A 13 -4.22 -9.44 3.46
C HIS A 13 -4.19 -8.38 4.56
N LEU A 14 -5.10 -7.40 4.52
CA LEU A 14 -5.24 -6.39 5.60
C LEU A 14 -5.45 -7.07 6.97
N MET A 15 -6.36 -8.05 7.05
CA MET A 15 -6.60 -8.79 8.30
C MET A 15 -5.36 -9.56 8.78
N LYS A 16 -4.62 -10.22 7.87
CA LYS A 16 -3.37 -10.93 8.20
C LYS A 16 -2.30 -9.96 8.69
N MET A 17 -2.06 -8.87 7.98
CA MET A 17 -1.08 -7.83 8.34
C MET A 17 -1.42 -7.19 9.69
N ARG A 18 -2.69 -6.84 9.92
CA ARG A 18 -3.17 -6.30 11.20
C ARG A 18 -2.93 -7.29 12.33
N THR A 19 -3.18 -8.58 12.11
CA THR A 19 -2.95 -9.64 13.11
C THR A 19 -1.47 -9.73 13.50
N PHE A 20 -0.55 -9.72 12.53
CA PHE A 20 0.89 -9.73 12.81
C PHE A 20 1.37 -8.47 13.54
N LEU A 21 0.84 -7.29 13.19
CA LEU A 21 1.18 -6.05 13.90
C LEU A 21 0.69 -6.06 15.36
N LEU A 22 -0.53 -6.56 15.62
CA LEU A 22 -1.06 -6.67 16.99
C LEU A 22 -0.28 -7.69 17.83
N GLN A 23 0.13 -8.82 17.22
CA GLN A 23 1.02 -9.78 17.88
C GLN A 23 2.38 -9.15 18.23
N TYR A 24 2.99 -8.39 17.31
CA TYR A 24 4.24 -7.68 17.57
C TYR A 24 4.09 -6.61 18.67
N GLU A 25 2.95 -5.91 18.73
CA GLU A 25 2.65 -4.94 19.79
C GLU A 25 2.65 -5.61 21.18
N GLU A 26 2.06 -6.79 21.30
CA GLU A 26 2.06 -7.59 22.53
C GLU A 26 3.46 -8.12 22.88
N GLU A 27 4.16 -8.76 21.93
CA GLU A 27 5.47 -9.38 22.14
C GLU A 27 6.58 -8.37 22.48
N HIS A 28 6.51 -7.16 21.92
CA HIS A 28 7.56 -6.14 22.05
C HIS A 28 7.13 -4.88 22.83
N ASN A 29 5.96 -4.89 23.49
CA ASN A 29 5.42 -3.76 24.26
C ASN A 29 5.45 -2.43 23.48
N THR A 30 5.18 -2.50 22.18
CA THR A 30 5.33 -1.39 21.22
C THR A 30 3.96 -1.01 20.68
N LYS A 31 3.48 0.20 20.98
CA LYS A 31 2.10 0.59 20.64
C LYS A 31 1.92 1.07 19.22
N PHE A 32 0.95 0.50 18.51
CA PHE A 32 0.59 0.89 17.14
C PHE A 32 -0.77 1.60 17.07
N SER A 33 -0.90 2.46 16.06
CA SER A 33 -2.18 2.99 15.60
C SER A 33 -2.31 2.64 14.12
N ILE A 34 -3.25 1.75 13.77
CA ILE A 34 -3.35 1.15 12.43
C ILE A 34 -4.54 1.74 11.70
N GLN A 35 -4.27 2.43 10.58
CA GLN A 35 -5.25 2.88 9.59
C GLN A 35 -5.19 1.99 8.35
N GLU A 36 -6.34 1.57 7.85
CA GLU A 36 -6.47 0.75 6.64
C GLU A 36 -7.04 1.60 5.49
N PHE A 37 -6.54 1.34 4.28
CA PHE A 37 -7.00 1.96 3.04
C PHE A 37 -7.24 0.84 2.01
N HIS A 38 -8.49 0.64 1.61
CA HIS A 38 -8.90 -0.51 0.80
C HIS A 38 -8.60 -0.35 -0.71
N ASN A 39 -7.78 0.64 -1.10
CA ASN A 39 -7.21 0.85 -2.44
C ASN A 39 -6.32 2.11 -2.44
N GLY A 40 -5.52 2.27 -3.50
CA GLY A 40 -4.62 3.42 -3.67
C GLY A 40 -5.31 4.79 -3.84
N LEU A 41 -6.55 4.87 -4.32
CA LEU A 41 -7.27 6.15 -4.44
C LEU A 41 -7.68 6.66 -3.05
N ASN A 42 -8.27 5.79 -2.24
CA ASN A 42 -8.66 6.12 -0.87
C ASN A 42 -7.46 6.53 -0.02
N PHE A 43 -6.28 5.94 -0.25
CA PHE A 43 -5.03 6.42 0.34
C PHE A 43 -4.67 7.86 -0.08
N VAL A 44 -4.76 8.24 -1.36
CA VAL A 44 -4.42 9.61 -1.84
C VAL A 44 -5.36 10.70 -1.30
N GLU A 45 -6.64 10.35 -1.13
CA GLU A 45 -7.69 11.25 -0.69
C GLU A 45 -7.66 11.46 0.83
N ASP A 46 -7.59 10.37 1.60
CA ASP A 46 -7.73 10.39 3.07
C ASP A 46 -6.41 10.50 3.84
N TYR A 47 -5.24 10.29 3.21
CA TYR A 47 -3.94 10.43 3.87
C TYR A 47 -3.63 11.90 4.23
N LYS A 48 -3.34 12.15 5.50
CA LYS A 48 -3.15 13.51 6.06
C LYS A 48 -1.69 13.88 6.31
N GLY A 49 -0.73 12.99 6.03
CA GLY A 49 0.69 13.23 6.33
C GLY A 49 1.09 12.90 7.77
N ASP A 50 0.29 12.10 8.48
CA ASP A 50 0.35 11.81 9.92
C ASP A 50 0.72 10.35 10.26
N LEU A 51 1.16 9.58 9.27
CA LEU A 51 1.61 8.19 9.43
C LEU A 51 3.14 8.10 9.42
N ASP A 52 3.73 7.34 10.34
CA ASP A 52 5.17 7.10 10.43
C ASP A 52 5.64 6.06 9.39
N ILE A 53 4.81 5.03 9.14
CA ILE A 53 5.11 3.89 8.27
C ILE A 53 3.88 3.60 7.42
N VAL A 54 4.06 3.27 6.13
CA VAL A 54 2.99 2.78 5.26
C VAL A 54 3.44 1.49 4.59
N PHE A 55 2.66 0.42 4.77
CA PHE A 55 2.80 -0.83 4.03
C PHE A 55 1.88 -0.81 2.81
N LEU A 56 2.46 -1.07 1.64
CA LEU A 56 1.76 -1.07 0.36
C LEU A 56 1.88 -2.49 -0.22
N ASN A 57 0.76 -3.19 -0.42
CA ASN A 57 0.76 -4.32 -1.34
C ASN A 57 0.99 -3.79 -2.78
N LYS A 58 1.55 -4.64 -3.66
CA LYS A 58 2.09 -4.27 -4.98
C LYS A 58 1.15 -3.31 -5.73
N LEU A 59 1.49 -2.03 -5.71
CA LEU A 59 0.79 -1.01 -6.48
C LEU A 59 1.18 -1.10 -7.97
N GLU A 60 0.74 -2.17 -8.65
CA GLU A 60 0.72 -2.25 -10.12
C GLU A 60 -0.10 -1.10 -10.74
N LYS A 61 -0.99 -0.49 -9.93
CA LYS A 61 -1.87 0.60 -10.33
C LYS A 61 -1.18 1.95 -10.21
N ALA A 62 -1.23 2.68 -11.31
CA ALA A 62 -0.48 3.89 -11.50
C ALA A 62 -1.14 5.14 -10.79
N ILE A 63 -0.53 5.77 -9.75
CA ILE A 63 -1.01 6.97 -8.98
C ILE A 63 -0.12 8.30 -8.79
N ARG A 64 0.53 8.93 -9.81
CA ARG A 64 0.98 10.40 -9.87
C ARG A 64 0.58 11.33 -11.08
N PHE A 65 0.79 12.66 -11.01
CA PHE A 65 0.05 13.81 -11.61
C PHE A 65 0.52 14.43 -12.97
N ALA A 66 -0.40 14.78 -13.88
CA ALA A 66 -0.14 15.70 -15.03
C ALA A 66 -0.45 17.18 -14.71
N LYS A 67 0.40 18.11 -15.17
CA LYS A 67 0.32 19.56 -14.84
C LYS A 67 -0.90 20.29 -15.46
N LEU A 68 -2.03 20.25 -14.78
CA LEU A 68 -3.04 21.32 -14.82
C LEU A 68 -3.34 21.78 -13.38
N LYS A 69 -3.59 23.08 -13.19
CA LYS A 69 -3.77 23.65 -11.86
C LYS A 69 -5.05 23.09 -11.24
N VAL A 70 -4.92 22.47 -10.06
CA VAL A 70 -5.99 21.81 -9.29
C VAL A 70 -6.49 20.51 -9.92
N GLU A 71 -5.72 19.42 -9.76
CA GLU A 71 -6.27 18.07 -9.59
C GLU A 71 -5.20 17.09 -9.06
N LYS A 72 -5.62 16.14 -8.20
CA LYS A 72 -4.74 15.13 -7.60
C LYS A 72 -4.78 13.83 -8.44
N GLU A 73 -4.09 13.79 -9.59
CA GLU A 73 -4.11 12.70 -10.59
C GLU A 73 -2.90 11.72 -10.57
N LEU A 74 -2.93 10.66 -11.43
CA LEU A 74 -2.57 9.27 -11.11
C LEU A 74 -1.86 8.40 -12.24
N VAL A 75 -0.51 8.25 -12.25
CA VAL A 75 0.35 7.29 -13.02
C VAL A 75 1.72 6.75 -12.36
N LEU A 76 1.75 5.94 -11.29
CA LEU A 76 2.90 5.15 -10.71
C LEU A 76 3.35 4.07 -11.70
N GLN A 77 4.65 3.95 -11.95
CA GLN A 77 5.16 2.88 -12.81
C GLN A 77 5.76 1.77 -11.94
N THR A 78 5.11 0.61 -11.89
CA THR A 78 5.83 -0.66 -11.69
C THR A 78 6.51 -1.01 -13.00
N GLU A 79 7.82 -1.31 -12.93
CA GLU A 79 8.65 -1.52 -14.12
C GLU A 79 8.13 -2.66 -15.01
N ASP A 80 8.29 -2.48 -16.33
CA ASP A 80 7.97 -3.48 -17.34
C ASP A 80 8.68 -4.82 -17.06
N ARG A 81 7.89 -5.89 -16.84
CA ARG A 81 8.28 -7.28 -17.14
C ARG A 81 7.12 -8.28 -17.07
N PHE A 82 6.17 -8.12 -17.99
CA PHE A 82 5.53 -9.31 -18.59
C PHE A 82 6.25 -9.65 -19.90
N LEU A 83 6.42 -10.95 -20.16
CA LEU A 83 6.91 -11.57 -21.41
C LEU A 83 8.43 -11.51 -21.71
N ALA A 84 9.13 -12.51 -21.17
CA ALA A 84 10.17 -13.28 -21.88
C ALA A 84 10.27 -14.64 -21.15
N GLU A 85 10.03 -15.81 -21.73
CA GLU A 85 9.52 -16.18 -23.07
C GLU A 85 8.52 -17.35 -22.89
N GLN A 86 7.69 -17.64 -23.91
CA GLN A 86 7.11 -18.99 -23.98
C GLN A 86 8.17 -19.94 -24.51
N ASP A 87 8.26 -21.09 -23.86
CA ASP A 87 9.16 -22.22 -24.12
C ASP A 87 9.18 -22.68 -25.60
N PRO A 88 10.36 -23.01 -26.14
CA PRO A 88 10.45 -23.89 -27.29
C PRO A 88 11.49 -25.03 -27.20
N GLU A 89 11.96 -25.48 -26.03
CA GLU A 89 12.69 -26.78 -25.88
C GLU A 89 13.00 -27.19 -24.41
N LEU A 90 12.17 -28.07 -23.83
CA LEU A 90 12.57 -29.03 -22.76
C LEU A 90 11.62 -30.24 -22.65
#